data_AF-A0A1H1KPW3-F1
#
_entry.id   AF-A0A1H1KPW3-F1
#
_cell.length_a   1.000
_cell.length_b   1.000
_cell.length_c   1.000
_cell.angle_alpha   90.00
_cell.angle_beta   90.00
_cell.angle_gamma   90.00
#
_symmetry.space_group_name_H-M   'P 1'
#
loop_
_entity.id
_entity.type
_entity.pdbx_description
1 polymer ?
#
loop_
_entity_poly.entity_id
_entity_poly.type
_entity_poly.pdbx_seq_one_letter_code
_entity_poly.pdbx_strand_id
1 'polypeptide(L)'
;MPDYAGRSLVRRFAWMSCLSLMPIAALAADLSPAPEAPPAAVTELPSGWSFRFIPYGWLTSMAGKQTVRGRTASVDASFPKIVEDTIGKGGTLVGLMGDFEARYGALGLYGDIVWAKVGVSGDSVHTRRFDPTISGTIGTSHSVNVNMAIAEGGAAYEVARFGLPHGDSPAIPTAIDLVVGARYWYQQASLSFNLSTSLDISDLTLVRNRALAKSGSVDWVDPLVGARVRFMVAPGQNIFLRGDVGGFGVGSKISWQAIGGYGFDFAEKNGITYSGIIGFRALYVDYVQGAGRNRYGFDMLQYGPVLGVAMRF
;
A
#
# COMPACT_ATOMS: atom_id res chain seq x y z
N MET A 1 78.87 -25.80 71.35
CA MET A 1 79.15 -26.57 72.58
C MET A 1 78.89 -25.66 73.77
N PRO A 2 78.24 -26.08 74.86
CA PRO A 2 77.50 -27.34 75.05
C PRO A 2 76.12 -27.17 75.77
N ASP A 3 75.50 -28.33 76.01
CA ASP A 3 74.61 -28.77 77.10
C ASP A 3 73.23 -28.11 77.33
N TYR A 4 72.12 -28.86 77.20
CA TYR A 4 71.59 -30.00 77.99
C TYR A 4 70.89 -29.61 79.31
N ALA A 5 69.58 -29.91 79.30
CA ALA A 5 68.78 -30.50 80.37
C ALA A 5 68.52 -29.73 81.69
N GLY A 6 67.23 -29.60 82.03
CA GLY A 6 66.85 -29.20 83.39
C GLY A 6 65.35 -28.99 83.66
N ARG A 7 64.58 -30.07 83.53
CA ARG A 7 63.22 -30.36 84.05
C ARG A 7 62.45 -29.37 84.98
N SER A 8 61.12 -29.41 84.77
CA SER A 8 59.99 -29.21 85.71
C SER A 8 59.62 -27.76 86.07
N LEU A 9 58.36 -27.33 86.16
CA LEU A 9 57.13 -28.00 86.59
C LEU A 9 55.88 -27.60 85.77
N VAL A 10 54.99 -28.58 85.68
CA VAL A 10 53.54 -28.57 85.44
C VAL A 10 52.81 -27.29 85.90
N ARG A 11 52.02 -26.66 85.00
CA ARG A 11 50.58 -26.37 85.22
C ARG A 11 49.89 -25.77 83.99
N ARG A 12 49.08 -26.62 83.36
CA ARG A 12 47.75 -26.38 82.77
C ARG A 12 47.39 -24.92 82.43
N PHE A 13 47.33 -24.60 81.14
CA PHE A 13 46.25 -23.76 80.60
C PHE A 13 45.92 -24.26 79.19
N ALA A 14 44.69 -24.74 79.04
CA ALA A 14 44.16 -25.37 77.85
C ALA A 14 43.42 -24.32 77.01
N TRP A 15 43.93 -23.96 75.84
CA TRP A 15 43.13 -23.30 74.79
C TRP A 15 43.44 -23.97 73.46
N MET A 16 42.57 -24.91 73.09
CA MET A 16 42.53 -25.59 71.81
C MET A 16 41.17 -25.21 71.22
N SER A 17 41.17 -24.35 70.20
CA SER A 17 39.97 -24.08 69.40
C SER A 17 40.31 -24.36 67.94
N CYS A 18 39.86 -25.54 67.52
CA CYS A 18 39.90 -26.05 66.17
C CYS A 18 39.15 -25.13 65.20
N LEU A 19 39.80 -24.90 64.05
CA LEU A 19 39.14 -24.55 62.79
C LEU A 19 38.05 -25.58 62.50
N SER A 20 36.79 -25.15 62.38
CA SER A 20 35.72 -25.95 61.79
C SER A 20 35.21 -25.23 60.55
N LEU A 21 35.35 -25.90 59.40
CA LEU A 21 34.64 -25.54 58.17
C LEU A 21 33.15 -25.83 58.40
N MET A 22 32.32 -24.78 58.39
CA MET A 22 30.88 -24.96 58.24
C MET A 22 30.52 -25.07 56.75
N PRO A 23 29.73 -26.07 56.34
CA PRO A 23 29.13 -26.08 55.01
C PRO A 23 28.01 -25.05 54.96
N ILE A 24 28.08 -24.11 54.02
CA ILE A 24 26.95 -23.24 53.69
C ILE A 24 25.91 -24.13 53.00
N ALA A 25 24.79 -24.38 53.66
CA ALA A 25 23.63 -24.95 53.01
C ALA A 25 23.11 -23.94 51.96
N ALA A 26 23.21 -24.29 50.69
CA ALA A 26 22.53 -23.57 49.62
C ALA A 26 21.02 -23.84 49.79
N LEU A 27 20.30 -22.87 50.36
CA LEU A 27 18.86 -22.81 50.24
C LEU A 27 18.57 -22.48 48.77
N ALA A 28 18.18 -23.49 48.00
CA ALA A 28 17.47 -23.26 46.75
C ALA A 28 16.23 -22.45 47.10
N ALA A 29 16.19 -21.18 46.69
CA ALA A 29 14.96 -20.42 46.69
C ALA A 29 14.07 -21.06 45.64
N ASP A 30 13.13 -21.90 46.09
CA ASP A 30 12.02 -22.33 45.25
C ASP A 30 11.27 -21.06 44.85
N LEU A 31 11.46 -20.63 43.60
CA LEU A 31 10.64 -19.59 43.01
C LEU A 31 9.23 -20.16 42.96
N SER A 32 8.32 -19.57 43.74
CA SER A 32 6.89 -19.81 43.60
C SER A 32 6.54 -19.81 42.11
N PRO A 33 5.71 -20.77 41.63
CA PRO A 33 5.31 -20.77 40.23
C PRO A 33 4.76 -19.39 39.88
N ALA A 34 5.34 -18.77 38.84
CA ALA A 34 4.86 -17.49 38.35
C ALA A 34 3.35 -17.64 38.10
N PRO A 35 2.50 -16.70 38.58
CA PRO A 35 1.08 -16.77 38.29
C PRO A 35 0.93 -16.87 36.78
N GLU A 36 0.29 -17.94 36.33
CA GLU A 36 0.02 -18.22 34.92
C GLU A 36 -0.66 -16.97 34.36
N ALA A 37 0.03 -16.25 33.48
CA ALA A 37 -0.51 -15.03 32.89
C ALA A 37 -1.85 -15.41 32.24
N PRO A 38 -2.95 -14.68 32.53
CA PRO A 38 -4.23 -14.99 31.92
C PRO A 38 -4.02 -15.11 30.40
N PRO A 39 -4.54 -16.16 29.74
CA PRO A 39 -4.41 -16.29 28.30
C PRO A 39 -4.85 -14.98 27.67
N ALA A 40 -3.97 -14.39 26.85
CA ALA A 40 -4.22 -13.10 26.22
C ALA A 40 -5.64 -13.12 25.65
N ALA A 41 -6.52 -12.25 26.17
CA ALA A 41 -7.91 -12.23 25.78
C ALA A 41 -7.96 -12.04 24.26
N VAL A 42 -8.34 -13.10 23.54
CA VAL A 42 -8.58 -13.03 22.11
C VAL A 42 -9.75 -12.08 21.98
N THR A 43 -9.50 -10.84 21.52
CA THR A 43 -10.55 -9.84 21.35
C THR A 43 -11.65 -10.47 20.52
N GLU A 44 -12.82 -10.69 21.14
CA GLU A 44 -13.95 -11.31 20.46
C GLU A 44 -14.31 -10.46 19.23
N LEU A 45 -14.73 -11.14 18.16
CA LEU A 45 -15.25 -10.43 17.00
C LEU A 45 -16.49 -9.64 17.45
N PRO A 46 -16.58 -8.33 17.14
CA PRO A 46 -17.78 -7.57 17.48
C PRO A 46 -19.01 -8.28 16.93
N SER A 47 -19.99 -8.54 17.79
CA SER A 47 -21.27 -9.13 17.39
C SER A 47 -22.09 -8.05 16.68
N GLY A 48 -21.98 -7.97 15.34
CA GLY A 48 -22.73 -7.01 14.55
C GLY A 48 -22.05 -6.65 13.22
N TRP A 49 -22.74 -5.83 12.44
CA TRP A 49 -22.14 -5.19 11.27
C TRP A 49 -21.30 -3.99 11.70
N SER A 50 -20.10 -3.86 11.14
CA SER A 50 -19.30 -2.65 11.19
C SER A 50 -19.08 -2.15 9.78
N PHE A 51 -19.23 -0.85 9.59
CA PHE A 51 -19.01 -0.19 8.32
C PHE A 51 -17.82 0.76 8.43
N ARG A 52 -17.05 0.84 7.36
CA ARG A 52 -15.92 1.75 7.24
C ARG A 52 -15.96 2.41 5.89
N PHE A 53 -15.89 3.74 5.88
CA PHE A 53 -15.73 4.52 4.66
C PHE A 53 -14.49 5.40 4.76
N ILE A 54 -13.66 5.42 3.72
CA ILE A 54 -12.40 6.16 3.68
C ILE A 54 -12.33 6.95 2.38
N PRO A 55 -12.77 8.22 2.36
CA PRO A 55 -12.29 9.15 1.34
C PRO A 55 -10.77 9.32 1.49
N TYR A 56 -10.05 9.20 0.37
CA TYR A 56 -8.60 9.36 0.37
C TYR A 56 -8.09 10.07 -0.89
N GLY A 57 -6.85 10.52 -0.81
CA GLY A 57 -6.05 10.97 -1.94
C GLY A 57 -4.85 10.05 -2.12
N TRP A 58 -4.68 9.52 -3.33
CA TRP A 58 -3.48 8.81 -3.74
C TRP A 58 -2.66 9.73 -4.65
N LEU A 59 -1.47 10.10 -4.19
CA LEU A 59 -0.58 11.00 -4.91
C LEU A 59 0.22 10.18 -5.92
N THR A 60 -0.47 9.73 -6.96
CA THR A 60 0.01 8.72 -7.91
C THR A 60 1.14 9.25 -8.80
N SER A 61 2.27 8.56 -8.75
CA SER A 61 3.34 8.60 -9.74
C SER A 61 3.22 7.39 -10.66
N MET A 62 3.65 7.52 -11.91
CA MET A 62 3.53 6.49 -12.93
C MET A 62 4.87 6.24 -13.61
N ALA A 63 5.24 4.97 -13.76
CA ALA A 63 6.43 4.54 -14.47
C ALA A 63 6.13 3.29 -15.29
N GLY A 64 6.48 3.30 -16.58
CA GLY A 64 6.22 2.16 -17.45
C GLY A 64 6.21 2.48 -18.94
N LYS A 65 5.43 1.72 -19.70
CA LYS A 65 5.30 1.82 -21.15
C LYS A 65 3.82 1.85 -21.55
N GLN A 66 3.49 2.83 -22.36
CA GLN A 66 2.18 2.92 -23.02
C GLN A 66 2.33 2.56 -24.48
N THR A 67 1.53 1.62 -24.97
CA THR A 67 1.43 1.31 -26.40
C THR A 67 0.07 1.72 -26.93
N VAL A 68 0.04 2.58 -27.94
CA VAL A 68 -1.19 2.97 -28.64
C VAL A 68 -0.98 2.78 -30.14
N ARG A 69 -1.85 1.99 -30.76
CA ARG A 69 -1.80 1.69 -32.21
C ARG A 69 -0.45 1.14 -32.68
N GLY A 70 0.14 0.27 -31.86
CA GLY A 70 1.45 -0.34 -32.12
C GLY A 70 2.65 0.56 -31.87
N ARG A 71 2.46 1.81 -31.42
CA ARG A 71 3.54 2.72 -31.05
C ARG A 71 3.71 2.75 -29.54
N THR A 72 4.89 2.41 -29.06
CA THR A 72 5.21 2.39 -27.63
C THR A 72 5.96 3.65 -27.22
N ALA A 73 5.54 4.27 -26.13
CA ALA A 73 6.23 5.39 -25.48
C ALA A 73 6.51 5.03 -24.01
N SER A 74 7.68 5.41 -23.53
CA SER A 74 8.01 5.33 -22.10
C SER A 74 7.30 6.44 -21.33
N VAL A 75 6.69 6.07 -20.20
CA VAL A 75 6.05 7.00 -19.28
C VAL A 75 6.89 7.05 -18.00
N ASP A 76 7.30 8.25 -17.62
CA ASP A 76 7.92 8.56 -16.34
C ASP A 76 7.36 9.90 -15.85
N ALA A 77 6.39 9.79 -14.96
CA ALA A 77 5.60 10.89 -14.46
C ALA A 77 5.49 10.79 -12.93
N SER A 78 6.34 11.52 -12.22
CA SER A 78 6.22 11.70 -10.77
C SER A 78 5.02 12.60 -10.44
N PHE A 79 4.38 12.37 -9.30
CA PHE A 79 3.23 13.17 -8.88
C PHE A 79 3.50 14.69 -8.88
N PRO A 80 4.62 15.21 -8.34
CA PRO A 80 4.91 16.65 -8.40
C PRO A 80 4.98 17.18 -9.84
N LYS A 81 5.58 16.40 -10.75
CA LYS A 81 5.68 16.74 -12.17
C LYS A 81 4.30 16.74 -12.84
N ILE A 82 3.42 15.78 -12.50
CA ILE A 82 2.03 15.75 -12.99
C ILE A 82 1.28 17.01 -12.57
N VAL A 83 1.42 17.43 -11.31
CA VAL A 83 0.79 18.65 -10.79
C VAL A 83 1.35 19.89 -11.47
N GLU A 84 2.66 20.01 -11.60
CA GLU A 84 3.32 21.14 -12.27
C GLU A 84 2.93 21.24 -13.75
N ASP A 85 3.00 20.13 -14.50
CA ASP A 85 2.66 20.09 -15.92
C ASP A 85 1.15 20.28 -16.18
N THR A 86 0.30 20.01 -15.20
CA THR A 86 -1.16 20.17 -15.34
C THR A 86 -1.62 21.49 -14.75
N ILE A 87 -1.60 21.63 -13.42
CA ILE A 87 -2.11 22.81 -12.71
C ILE A 87 -1.22 24.02 -12.96
N GLY A 88 0.11 23.84 -12.95
CA GLY A 88 1.05 24.93 -13.20
C GLY A 88 0.94 25.54 -14.60
N LYS A 89 0.38 24.79 -15.57
CA LYS A 89 0.11 25.25 -16.94
C LYS A 89 -1.36 25.62 -17.19
N GLY A 90 -2.16 25.79 -16.14
CA GLY A 90 -3.58 26.19 -16.23
C GLY A 90 -4.53 25.06 -16.67
N GLY A 91 -4.09 23.80 -16.56
CA GLY A 91 -4.91 22.62 -16.80
C GLY A 91 -5.82 22.25 -15.62
N THR A 92 -6.45 21.09 -15.71
CA THR A 92 -7.38 20.53 -14.74
C THR A 92 -6.89 19.17 -14.26
N LEU A 93 -6.75 19.00 -12.95
CA LEU A 93 -6.48 17.72 -12.29
C LEU A 93 -7.57 17.50 -11.23
N VAL A 94 -8.44 16.51 -11.44
CA VAL A 94 -9.47 16.14 -10.48
C VAL A 94 -9.33 14.66 -10.16
N GLY A 95 -9.35 14.32 -8.88
CA GLY A 95 -9.36 12.94 -8.39
C GLY A 95 -10.50 12.74 -7.41
N LEU A 96 -11.20 11.62 -7.53
CA LEU A 96 -12.18 11.13 -6.55
C LEU A 96 -11.77 9.71 -6.17
N MET A 97 -11.50 9.47 -4.89
CA MET A 97 -11.07 8.17 -4.43
C MET A 97 -11.72 7.81 -3.09
N GLY A 98 -12.11 6.55 -2.94
CA GLY A 98 -12.77 6.09 -1.75
C GLY A 98 -12.77 4.58 -1.58
N ASP A 99 -12.49 4.12 -0.37
CA ASP A 99 -12.60 2.73 0.07
C ASP A 99 -13.82 2.59 0.98
N PHE A 100 -14.58 1.52 0.80
CA PHE A 100 -15.70 1.13 1.65
C PHE A 100 -15.55 -0.32 2.06
N GLU A 101 -15.79 -0.62 3.33
CA GLU A 101 -15.81 -1.99 3.85
C GLU A 101 -17.01 -2.18 4.79
N ALA A 102 -17.76 -3.25 4.57
CA ALA A 102 -18.79 -3.74 5.47
C ALA A 102 -18.36 -5.10 6.03
N ARG A 103 -18.31 -5.25 7.35
CA ARG A 103 -17.79 -6.45 8.01
C ARG A 103 -18.78 -7.01 9.02
N TYR A 104 -18.97 -8.32 8.98
CA TYR A 104 -19.76 -9.08 9.94
C TYR A 104 -18.91 -10.26 10.45
N GLY A 105 -18.37 -10.11 11.66
CA GLY A 105 -17.43 -11.08 12.21
C GLY A 105 -16.19 -11.27 11.32
N ALA A 106 -15.94 -12.51 10.88
CA ALA A 106 -14.80 -12.87 10.05
C ALA A 106 -14.98 -12.48 8.57
N LEU A 107 -16.22 -12.27 8.10
CA LEU A 107 -16.52 -11.93 6.71
C LEU A 107 -16.54 -10.41 6.53
N GLY A 108 -15.82 -9.91 5.53
CA GLY A 108 -15.88 -8.54 5.07
C GLY A 108 -16.18 -8.47 3.57
N LEU A 109 -16.96 -7.48 3.16
CA LEU A 109 -17.15 -7.08 1.77
C LEU A 109 -16.52 -5.71 1.60
N TYR A 110 -15.73 -5.52 0.56
CA TYR A 110 -15.03 -4.26 0.31
C TYR A 110 -15.21 -3.78 -1.12
N GLY A 111 -15.10 -2.47 -1.29
CA GLY A 111 -15.06 -1.81 -2.59
C GLY A 111 -14.15 -0.59 -2.55
N ASP A 112 -13.31 -0.42 -3.55
CA ASP A 112 -12.39 0.70 -3.72
C ASP A 112 -12.60 1.32 -5.10
N ILE A 113 -12.70 2.65 -5.15
CA ILE A 113 -12.83 3.39 -6.40
C ILE A 113 -11.73 4.44 -6.46
N VAL A 114 -11.02 4.48 -7.58
CA VAL A 114 -10.08 5.54 -7.94
C VAL A 114 -10.51 6.11 -9.28
N TRP A 115 -10.89 7.37 -9.31
CA TRP A 115 -11.18 8.10 -10.53
C TRP A 115 -10.27 9.31 -10.63
N ALA A 116 -9.67 9.52 -11.80
CA ALA A 116 -8.82 10.65 -12.08
C ALA A 116 -9.06 11.19 -13.49
N LYS A 117 -9.15 12.52 -13.59
CA LYS A 117 -9.23 13.24 -14.85
C LYS A 117 -8.12 14.28 -14.89
N VAL A 118 -7.31 14.19 -15.94
CA VAL A 118 -6.22 15.13 -16.24
C VAL A 118 -6.54 15.80 -17.57
N GLY A 119 -6.57 17.12 -17.61
CA GLY A 119 -6.77 17.91 -18.82
C GLY A 119 -5.71 19.00 -18.90
N VAL A 120 -5.00 19.09 -20.01
CA VAL A 120 -4.03 20.16 -20.28
C VAL A 120 -4.47 20.87 -21.56
N SER A 121 -4.56 22.19 -21.50
CA SER A 121 -4.93 23.07 -22.63
C SER A 121 -3.98 24.26 -22.69
N GLY A 122 -3.20 24.39 -23.76
CA GLY A 122 -2.28 25.52 -23.95
C GLY A 122 -1.29 25.33 -25.11
N ASP A 123 -0.84 26.45 -25.72
CA ASP A 123 0.06 26.53 -26.89
C ASP A 123 1.53 26.13 -26.60
N SER A 124 1.81 25.27 -25.61
CA SER A 124 3.19 24.98 -25.20
C SER A 124 3.37 23.59 -24.62
N VAL A 125 3.07 22.56 -25.41
CA VAL A 125 3.63 21.21 -25.20
C VAL A 125 4.72 20.99 -26.24
N HIS A 126 5.96 21.33 -25.89
CA HIS A 126 7.13 20.86 -26.64
C HIS A 126 7.28 19.36 -26.37
N THR A 127 6.85 18.54 -27.32
CA THR A 127 7.05 17.09 -27.28
C THR A 127 8.55 16.80 -27.37
N ARG A 128 9.18 16.47 -26.23
CA ARG A 128 10.58 16.03 -26.21
C ARG A 128 10.68 14.66 -26.87
N ARG A 129 11.25 14.66 -28.08
CA ARG A 129 11.92 13.58 -28.84
C ARG A 129 11.17 12.25 -28.94
N PHE A 130 10.56 12.01 -30.11
CA PHE A 130 10.53 10.67 -30.69
C PHE A 130 11.92 10.33 -31.28
N ASP A 131 12.20 9.04 -31.39
CA ASP A 131 13.36 8.43 -32.04
C ASP A 131 13.84 9.21 -33.31
N PRO A 132 15.16 9.43 -33.49
CA PRO A 132 15.72 10.26 -34.57
C PRO A 132 15.52 9.74 -36.00
N THR A 133 14.84 8.60 -36.19
CA THR A 133 14.61 8.01 -37.53
C THR A 133 13.46 8.65 -38.31
N ILE A 134 12.73 9.61 -37.74
CA ILE A 134 11.58 10.27 -38.41
C ILE A 134 11.94 11.71 -38.80
N SER A 135 12.33 11.90 -40.07
CA SER A 135 12.32 13.21 -40.73
C SER A 135 10.87 13.60 -41.05
N GLY A 136 10.26 14.39 -40.16
CA GLY A 136 8.91 14.94 -40.36
C GLY A 136 8.52 15.85 -39.20
N THR A 137 8.22 17.11 -39.49
CA THR A 137 7.72 18.09 -38.52
C THR A 137 6.28 17.76 -38.14
N ILE A 138 6.08 17.15 -36.97
CA ILE A 138 4.77 16.84 -36.40
C ILE A 138 4.21 18.09 -35.70
N GLY A 139 2.96 18.45 -36.01
CA GLY A 139 2.26 19.61 -35.46
C GLY A 139 2.20 19.64 -33.93
N THR A 140 2.13 20.85 -33.37
CA THR A 140 2.07 21.08 -31.92
C THR A 140 0.74 20.57 -31.36
N SER A 141 0.80 19.69 -30.36
CA SER A 141 -0.38 19.24 -29.62
C SER A 141 -0.92 20.40 -28.76
N HIS A 142 -2.19 20.76 -28.95
CA HIS A 142 -2.84 21.93 -28.33
C HIS A 142 -3.64 21.56 -27.05
N SER A 143 -4.21 20.36 -26.98
CA SER A 143 -4.82 19.86 -25.74
C SER A 143 -4.78 18.34 -25.60
N VAL A 144 -4.61 17.88 -24.36
CA VAL A 144 -4.56 16.47 -23.96
C VAL A 144 -5.54 16.26 -22.82
N ASN A 145 -6.51 15.37 -22.97
CA ASN A 145 -7.39 14.94 -21.87
C ASN A 145 -7.25 13.44 -21.65
N VAL A 146 -7.01 13.05 -20.41
CA VAL A 146 -6.92 11.67 -19.94
C VAL A 146 -7.97 11.47 -18.85
N ASN A 147 -8.76 10.42 -18.97
CA ASN A 147 -9.76 10.00 -18.00
C ASN A 147 -9.49 8.55 -17.63
N MET A 148 -9.27 8.27 -16.35
CA MET A 148 -8.94 6.96 -15.84
C MET A 148 -9.84 6.63 -14.65
N ALA A 149 -10.36 5.41 -14.62
CA ALA A 149 -11.08 4.87 -13.48
C ALA A 149 -10.58 3.46 -13.16
N ILE A 150 -10.48 3.15 -11.89
CA ILE A 150 -10.20 1.83 -11.34
C ILE A 150 -11.29 1.58 -10.31
N ALA A 151 -12.01 0.47 -10.45
CA ALA A 151 -12.98 0.03 -9.47
C ALA A 151 -12.63 -1.38 -9.04
N GLU A 152 -12.40 -1.58 -7.75
CA GLU A 152 -12.08 -2.87 -7.17
C GLU A 152 -13.20 -3.28 -6.21
N GLY A 153 -13.57 -4.55 -6.20
CA GLY A 153 -14.59 -5.06 -5.31
C GLY A 153 -14.39 -6.53 -5.01
N GLY A 154 -14.72 -6.94 -3.79
CA GLY A 154 -14.49 -8.31 -3.36
C GLY A 154 -14.92 -8.63 -1.95
N ALA A 155 -14.47 -9.78 -1.48
CA ALA A 155 -14.68 -10.28 -0.13
C ALA A 155 -13.34 -10.53 0.56
N ALA A 156 -13.31 -10.31 1.86
CA ALA A 156 -12.22 -10.65 2.76
C ALA A 156 -12.73 -11.63 3.81
N TYR A 157 -11.99 -12.70 4.09
CA TYR A 157 -12.31 -13.66 5.14
C TYR A 157 -11.16 -13.76 6.13
N GLU A 158 -11.42 -13.44 7.39
CA GLU A 158 -10.44 -13.55 8.47
C GLU A 158 -10.17 -15.03 8.78
N VAL A 159 -8.97 -15.50 8.44
CA VAL A 159 -8.57 -16.90 8.61
C VAL A 159 -7.83 -17.15 9.92
N ALA A 160 -7.23 -16.11 10.49
CA ALA A 160 -6.49 -16.22 11.74
C ALA A 160 -6.54 -14.92 12.53
N ARG A 161 -6.66 -15.06 13.85
CA ARG A 161 -6.48 -14.01 14.83
C ARG A 161 -5.63 -14.53 15.96
N PHE A 162 -4.56 -13.83 16.29
CA PHE A 162 -3.64 -14.21 17.36
C PHE A 162 -2.97 -12.98 17.94
N GLY A 163 -2.46 -13.09 19.16
CA GLY A 163 -1.65 -12.05 19.78
C GLY A 163 -0.17 -12.31 19.51
N LEU A 164 0.54 -11.33 18.92
CA LEU A 164 2.00 -11.41 18.81
C LEU A 164 2.63 -11.00 20.15
N PRO A 165 3.53 -11.81 20.73
CA PRO A 165 4.24 -11.43 21.94
C PRO A 165 5.07 -10.16 21.72
N HIS A 166 5.01 -9.21 22.66
CA HIS A 166 5.83 -8.00 22.63
C HIS A 166 6.44 -7.73 24.02
N GLY A 167 7.54 -8.43 24.34
CA GLY A 167 8.18 -8.32 25.65
C GLY A 167 7.21 -8.62 26.80
N ASP A 168 7.23 -7.78 27.83
CA ASP A 168 6.33 -7.86 29.00
C ASP A 168 4.94 -7.23 28.76
N SER A 169 4.64 -6.76 27.53
CA SER A 169 3.40 -6.06 27.20
C SER A 169 2.29 -7.02 26.74
N PRO A 170 1.00 -6.60 26.84
CA PRO A 170 -0.11 -7.36 26.27
C PRO A 170 0.13 -7.65 24.79
N ALA A 171 -0.19 -8.88 24.38
CA ALA A 171 0.05 -9.36 23.02
C ALA A 171 -0.62 -8.46 21.97
N ILE A 172 0.11 -8.11 20.91
CA ILE A 172 -0.38 -7.24 19.82
C ILE A 172 -1.43 -8.02 19.02
N PRO A 173 -2.72 -7.64 19.06
CA PRO A 173 -3.75 -8.34 18.30
C PRO A 173 -3.45 -8.24 16.81
N THR A 174 -3.30 -9.41 16.18
CA THR A 174 -2.97 -9.56 14.77
C THR A 174 -4.05 -10.38 14.10
N ALA A 175 -4.55 -9.89 12.97
CA ALA A 175 -5.53 -10.60 12.15
C ALA A 175 -5.02 -10.76 10.72
N ILE A 176 -5.27 -11.93 10.14
CA ILE A 176 -4.95 -12.28 8.76
C ILE A 176 -6.26 -12.54 8.02
N ASP A 177 -6.47 -11.80 6.95
CA ASP A 177 -7.59 -11.98 6.03
C ASP A 177 -7.08 -12.55 4.70
N LEU A 178 -7.78 -13.53 4.13
CA LEU A 178 -7.68 -13.86 2.71
C LEU A 178 -8.64 -12.97 1.93
N VAL A 179 -8.20 -12.49 0.77
CA VAL A 179 -8.93 -11.53 -0.05
C VAL A 179 -9.15 -12.13 -1.44
N VAL A 180 -10.37 -12.03 -1.96
CA VAL A 180 -10.72 -12.43 -3.32
C VAL A 180 -11.62 -11.36 -3.93
N GLY A 181 -11.49 -11.11 -5.23
CA GLY A 181 -12.31 -10.10 -5.88
C GLY A 181 -11.99 -9.90 -7.34
N ALA A 182 -12.37 -8.74 -7.85
CA ALA A 182 -12.05 -8.29 -9.19
C ALA A 182 -11.72 -6.79 -9.21
N ARG A 183 -10.92 -6.38 -10.20
CA ARG A 183 -10.53 -5.00 -10.46
C ARG A 183 -10.89 -4.64 -11.90
N TYR A 184 -11.85 -3.74 -12.05
CA TYR A 184 -12.23 -3.12 -13.31
C TYR A 184 -11.34 -1.92 -13.59
N TRP A 185 -10.91 -1.80 -14.83
CA TRP A 185 -10.08 -0.73 -15.35
C TRP A 185 -10.83 -0.04 -16.48
N TYR A 186 -10.78 1.29 -16.51
CA TYR A 186 -11.29 2.09 -17.60
C TYR A 186 -10.32 3.22 -17.92
N GLN A 187 -9.98 3.36 -19.20
CA GLN A 187 -9.08 4.40 -19.68
C GLN A 187 -9.61 5.02 -20.96
N GLN A 188 -9.51 6.34 -21.06
CA GLN A 188 -9.85 7.09 -22.25
C GLN A 188 -8.91 8.28 -22.40
N ALA A 189 -8.37 8.47 -23.60
CA ALA A 189 -7.55 9.65 -23.92
C ALA A 189 -8.06 10.36 -25.18
N SER A 190 -8.04 11.70 -25.19
CA SER A 190 -8.35 12.49 -26.37
C SER A 190 -7.27 13.55 -26.60
N LEU A 191 -6.88 13.70 -27.87
CA LEU A 191 -5.79 14.59 -28.30
C LEU A 191 -6.30 15.55 -29.37
N SER A 192 -5.98 16.84 -29.24
CA SER A 192 -6.30 17.86 -30.25
C SER A 192 -5.02 18.53 -30.76
N PHE A 193 -4.89 18.68 -32.07
CA PHE A 193 -3.74 19.29 -32.74
C PHE A 193 -4.16 20.52 -33.55
N ASN A 194 -3.32 21.56 -33.60
CA ASN A 194 -3.43 22.64 -34.59
C ASN A 194 -2.52 22.29 -35.77
N LEU A 195 -3.04 22.26 -37.00
CA LEU A 195 -2.28 21.85 -38.18
C LEU A 195 -2.23 23.00 -39.19
N SER A 196 -1.03 23.44 -39.58
CA SER A 196 -0.81 24.51 -40.58
C SER A 196 -0.59 24.00 -42.01
N THR A 197 -0.50 22.69 -42.23
CA THR A 197 -0.33 22.08 -43.56
C THR A 197 -1.08 20.74 -43.64
N SER A 198 -1.70 20.46 -44.78
CA SER A 198 -2.53 19.28 -45.00
C SER A 198 -1.68 18.02 -45.14
N LEU A 199 -1.69 17.16 -44.12
CA LEU A 199 -1.23 15.79 -44.23
C LEU A 199 -2.39 14.86 -43.85
N ASP A 200 -2.74 14.00 -44.79
CA ASP A 200 -3.73 12.93 -44.62
C ASP A 200 -3.15 11.87 -43.67
N ILE A 201 -3.56 11.95 -42.41
CA ILE A 201 -3.35 10.90 -41.42
C ILE A 201 -4.75 10.34 -41.17
N SER A 202 -4.96 9.10 -41.61
CA SER A 202 -6.25 8.41 -41.84
C SER A 202 -7.16 8.19 -40.61
N ASP A 203 -7.08 9.05 -39.59
CA ASP A 203 -7.91 8.98 -38.38
C ASP A 203 -8.09 10.33 -37.66
N LEU A 204 -7.82 11.46 -38.35
CA LEU A 204 -8.06 12.80 -37.84
C LEU A 204 -9.27 13.40 -38.56
N THR A 205 -10.26 13.86 -37.81
CA THR A 205 -11.30 14.73 -38.35
C THR A 205 -10.81 16.17 -38.32
N LEU A 206 -10.69 16.79 -39.49
CA LEU A 206 -10.37 18.21 -39.62
C LEU A 206 -11.63 19.04 -39.36
N VAL A 207 -11.57 19.92 -38.37
CA VAL A 207 -12.61 20.93 -38.10
C VAL A 207 -11.91 22.29 -37.99
N ARG A 208 -12.12 23.19 -38.97
CA ARG A 208 -11.61 24.58 -38.96
C ARG A 208 -10.11 24.71 -38.63
N ASN A 209 -9.22 24.12 -39.45
CA ASN A 209 -7.75 24.11 -39.24
C ASN A 209 -7.27 23.45 -37.93
N ARG A 210 -8.15 22.72 -37.23
CA ARG A 210 -7.80 21.89 -36.07
C ARG A 210 -8.08 20.44 -36.42
N ALA A 211 -7.17 19.56 -36.03
CA ALA A 211 -7.30 18.14 -36.25
C ALA A 211 -7.51 17.44 -34.90
N LEU A 212 -8.64 16.76 -34.75
CA LEU A 212 -9.00 16.05 -33.52
C LEU A 212 -8.68 14.57 -33.69
N ALA A 213 -7.84 14.02 -32.83
CA ALA A 213 -7.57 12.59 -32.74
C ALA A 213 -8.26 12.05 -31.48
N LYS A 214 -9.40 11.38 -31.66
CA LYS A 214 -10.09 10.70 -30.57
C LYS A 214 -9.42 9.33 -30.38
N SER A 215 -8.54 9.19 -29.37
CA SER A 215 -8.09 7.85 -29.00
C SER A 215 -9.25 7.13 -28.30
N GLY A 216 -9.47 5.86 -28.61
CA GLY A 216 -10.61 5.09 -28.10
C GLY A 216 -10.62 4.96 -26.57
N SER A 217 -11.74 4.52 -26.01
CA SER A 217 -11.79 3.99 -24.65
C SER A 217 -11.35 2.53 -24.64
N VAL A 218 -10.67 2.13 -23.58
CA VAL A 218 -10.28 0.74 -23.32
C VAL A 218 -10.65 0.42 -21.88
N ASP A 219 -11.32 -0.72 -21.69
CA ASP A 219 -11.71 -1.23 -20.38
C ASP A 219 -11.50 -2.74 -20.30
N TRP A 220 -11.26 -3.23 -19.08
CA TRP A 220 -11.08 -4.65 -18.81
C TRP A 220 -11.32 -4.96 -17.33
N VAL A 221 -11.47 -6.24 -17.01
CA VAL A 221 -11.63 -6.75 -15.64
C VAL A 221 -10.53 -7.76 -15.35
N ASP A 222 -9.86 -7.57 -14.21
CA ASP A 222 -8.88 -8.50 -13.68
C ASP A 222 -9.46 -9.21 -12.44
N PRO A 223 -9.63 -10.54 -12.43
CA PRO A 223 -9.83 -11.26 -11.18
C PRO A 223 -8.57 -11.16 -10.32
N LEU A 224 -8.74 -11.18 -8.99
CA LEU A 224 -7.63 -11.10 -8.04
C LEU A 224 -7.82 -11.98 -6.81
N VAL A 225 -6.69 -12.38 -6.22
CA VAL A 225 -6.60 -13.04 -4.92
C VAL A 225 -5.42 -12.44 -4.15
N GLY A 226 -5.55 -12.35 -2.84
CA GLY A 226 -4.55 -11.73 -1.99
C GLY A 226 -4.72 -12.05 -0.52
N ALA A 227 -3.96 -11.33 0.29
CA ALA A 227 -4.02 -11.40 1.74
C ALA A 227 -3.88 -10.01 2.35
N ARG A 228 -4.44 -9.84 3.54
CA ARG A 228 -4.32 -8.64 4.35
C ARG A 228 -3.95 -9.00 5.77
N VAL A 229 -2.93 -8.36 6.30
CA VAL A 229 -2.55 -8.45 7.71
C VAL A 229 -2.85 -7.13 8.39
N ARG A 230 -3.41 -7.19 9.59
CA ARG A 230 -3.76 -6.04 10.43
C ARG A 230 -3.15 -6.23 11.81
N PHE A 231 -2.38 -5.26 12.27
CA PHE A 231 -1.73 -5.21 13.57
C PHE A 231 -2.33 -4.08 14.39
N MET A 232 -2.90 -4.38 15.57
CA MET A 232 -3.38 -3.37 16.51
C MET A 232 -2.27 -3.03 17.50
N VAL A 233 -1.40 -2.10 17.13
CA VAL A 233 -0.16 -1.79 17.87
C VAL A 233 -0.47 -1.16 19.24
N ALA A 234 -1.49 -0.32 19.30
CA ALA A 234 -1.99 0.30 20.53
C ALA A 234 -3.51 0.58 20.40
N PRO A 235 -4.22 0.87 21.49
CA PRO A 235 -5.62 1.30 21.40
C PRO A 235 -5.77 2.48 20.43
N GLY A 236 -6.64 2.33 19.43
CA GLY A 236 -6.87 3.32 18.38
C GLY A 236 -5.75 3.47 17.35
N GLN A 237 -4.70 2.63 17.38
CA GLN A 237 -3.61 2.67 16.40
C GLN A 237 -3.45 1.32 15.72
N ASN A 238 -3.44 1.32 14.38
CA ASN A 238 -3.29 0.11 13.59
C ASN A 238 -2.29 0.27 12.46
N ILE A 239 -1.60 -0.82 12.14
CA ILE A 239 -0.83 -0.97 10.92
C ILE A 239 -1.52 -2.04 10.08
N PHE A 240 -1.66 -1.79 8.80
CA PHE A 240 -2.16 -2.79 7.87
C PHE A 240 -1.24 -2.93 6.66
N LEU A 241 -1.20 -4.14 6.13
CA LEU A 241 -0.56 -4.45 4.86
C LEU A 241 -1.49 -5.35 4.08
N ARG A 242 -1.81 -4.98 2.85
CA ARG A 242 -2.57 -5.79 1.91
C ARG A 242 -1.76 -5.96 0.63
N GLY A 243 -1.70 -7.20 0.15
CA GLY A 243 -1.11 -7.55 -1.13
C GLY A 243 -2.07 -8.44 -1.92
N ASP A 244 -2.17 -8.21 -3.23
CA ASP A 244 -2.95 -9.06 -4.13
C ASP A 244 -2.27 -9.21 -5.50
N VAL A 245 -2.61 -10.32 -6.17
CA VAL A 245 -2.17 -10.65 -7.53
C VAL A 245 -3.41 -11.00 -8.33
N GLY A 246 -3.43 -10.57 -9.59
CA GLY A 246 -4.59 -10.66 -10.47
C GLY A 246 -4.26 -10.66 -11.95
N GLY A 247 -5.29 -10.49 -12.76
CA GLY A 247 -5.22 -10.53 -14.22
C GLY A 247 -5.27 -11.96 -14.75
N PHE A 248 -4.27 -12.78 -14.40
CA PHE A 248 -4.16 -14.21 -14.75
C PHE A 248 -4.43 -14.53 -16.25
N GLY A 249 -4.24 -13.56 -17.15
CA GLY A 249 -4.57 -13.66 -18.57
C GLY A 249 -6.06 -13.48 -18.93
N VAL A 250 -6.94 -13.23 -17.96
CA VAL A 250 -8.38 -12.99 -18.18
C VAL A 250 -8.60 -11.58 -18.75
N GLY A 251 -8.05 -10.57 -18.08
CA GLY A 251 -8.00 -9.18 -18.57
C GLY A 251 -6.57 -8.84 -18.94
N SER A 252 -5.76 -8.60 -17.92
CA SER A 252 -4.32 -8.38 -18.00
C SER A 252 -3.56 -9.70 -17.93
N LYS A 253 -2.34 -9.74 -18.47
CA LYS A 253 -1.45 -10.89 -18.29
C LYS A 253 -1.13 -11.10 -16.82
N ILE A 254 -0.83 -9.99 -16.14
CA ILE A 254 -0.63 -9.93 -14.69
C ILE A 254 -0.99 -8.53 -14.20
N SER A 255 -1.60 -8.47 -13.03
CA SER A 255 -1.65 -7.27 -12.22
C SER A 255 -1.31 -7.63 -10.77
N TRP A 256 -0.69 -6.71 -10.04
CA TRP A 256 -0.44 -6.90 -8.62
C TRP A 256 -0.55 -5.57 -7.88
N GLN A 257 -0.91 -5.66 -6.61
CA GLN A 257 -1.05 -4.50 -5.75
C GLN A 257 -0.43 -4.76 -4.39
N ALA A 258 0.19 -3.74 -3.83
CA ALA A 258 0.59 -3.69 -2.43
C ALA A 258 0.17 -2.34 -1.84
N ILE A 259 -0.54 -2.37 -0.72
CA ILE A 259 -0.88 -1.18 0.05
C ILE A 259 -0.57 -1.42 1.52
N GLY A 260 0.25 -0.55 2.10
CA GLY A 260 0.57 -0.54 3.52
C GLY A 260 0.22 0.80 4.13
N GLY A 261 -0.25 0.81 5.37
CA GLY A 261 -0.60 2.05 6.03
C GLY A 261 -0.65 1.96 7.54
N TYR A 262 -0.61 3.13 8.15
CA TYR A 262 -0.80 3.38 9.56
C TYR A 262 -2.08 4.19 9.76
N GLY A 263 -2.94 3.71 10.65
CA GLY A 263 -4.18 4.36 11.05
C GLY A 263 -4.13 4.78 12.51
N PHE A 264 -4.61 5.99 12.81
CA PHE A 264 -4.70 6.51 14.18
C PHE A 264 -6.05 7.19 14.41
N ASP A 265 -6.75 6.79 15.47
CA ASP A 265 -8.01 7.39 15.89
C ASP A 265 -7.74 8.78 16.49
N PHE A 266 -8.47 9.80 16.02
CA PHE A 266 -8.28 11.17 16.50
C PHE A 266 -9.57 11.82 17.04
N ALA A 267 -10.74 11.28 16.72
CA ALA A 267 -12.00 11.77 17.26
C ALA A 267 -13.06 10.67 17.31
N GLU A 268 -13.95 10.76 18.28
CA GLU A 268 -15.19 10.00 18.33
C GLU A 268 -16.35 10.96 18.51
N LYS A 269 -17.33 10.90 17.61
CA LYS A 269 -18.49 11.80 17.64
C LYS A 269 -19.74 11.06 17.20
N ASN A 270 -20.78 11.11 18.02
CA ASN A 270 -22.09 10.48 17.76
C ASN A 270 -21.99 8.97 17.43
N GLY A 271 -21.07 8.25 18.08
CA GLY A 271 -20.83 6.83 17.83
C GLY A 271 -20.02 6.52 16.56
N ILE A 272 -19.52 7.55 15.86
CA ILE A 272 -18.63 7.40 14.70
C ILE A 272 -17.19 7.64 15.17
N THR A 273 -16.31 6.66 14.94
CA THR A 273 -14.87 6.83 15.11
C THR A 273 -14.25 7.42 13.84
N TYR A 274 -13.49 8.49 13.99
CA TYR A 274 -12.70 9.11 12.92
C TYR A 274 -11.22 8.78 13.11
N SER A 275 -10.61 8.24 12.06
CA SER A 275 -9.19 7.86 12.05
C SER A 275 -8.46 8.48 10.87
N GLY A 276 -7.24 8.98 11.10
CA GLY A 276 -6.36 9.42 10.04
C GLY A 276 -5.63 8.21 9.46
N ILE A 277 -5.49 8.16 8.12
CA ILE A 277 -4.76 7.11 7.41
C ILE A 277 -3.60 7.73 6.65
N ILE A 278 -2.41 7.20 6.88
CA ILE A 278 -1.20 7.53 6.11
C ILE A 278 -0.61 6.22 5.62
N GLY A 279 -0.40 6.10 4.32
CA GLY A 279 0.11 4.87 3.74
C GLY A 279 0.81 5.08 2.41
N PHE A 280 1.12 3.97 1.77
CA PHE A 280 1.73 3.92 0.45
C PHE A 280 1.10 2.79 -0.34
N ARG A 281 0.70 3.09 -1.57
CA ARG A 281 0.09 2.13 -2.51
C ARG A 281 0.96 2.02 -3.74
N ALA A 282 1.18 0.80 -4.19
CA ALA A 282 1.78 0.45 -5.47
C ALA A 282 0.85 -0.54 -6.20
N LEU A 283 0.61 -0.30 -7.47
CA LEU A 283 -0.28 -1.07 -8.33
C LEU A 283 0.36 -1.20 -9.71
N TYR A 284 0.63 -2.42 -10.12
CA TYR A 284 1.19 -2.74 -11.42
C TYR A 284 0.19 -3.50 -12.27
N VAL A 285 0.25 -3.30 -13.58
CA VAL A 285 -0.54 -4.03 -14.57
C VAL A 285 0.25 -4.15 -15.88
N ASP A 286 0.21 -5.35 -16.50
CA ASP A 286 0.63 -5.61 -17.88
C ASP A 286 -0.58 -6.09 -18.68
N TYR A 287 -1.23 -5.14 -19.36
CA TYR A 287 -2.36 -5.38 -20.24
C TYR A 287 -1.94 -5.20 -21.71
N VAL A 288 -2.37 -6.12 -22.59
CA VAL A 288 -2.14 -6.02 -24.03
C VAL A 288 -3.39 -6.46 -24.77
N GLN A 289 -3.83 -5.66 -25.75
CA GLN A 289 -4.95 -5.97 -26.62
C GLN A 289 -4.60 -5.71 -28.08
N GLY A 290 -5.00 -6.60 -28.98
CA GLY A 290 -4.78 -6.45 -30.42
C GLY A 290 -3.32 -6.64 -30.87
N ALA A 291 -3.08 -6.47 -32.17
CA ALA A 291 -1.79 -6.68 -32.82
C ALA A 291 -1.50 -5.60 -33.87
N GLY A 292 -0.21 -5.45 -34.23
CA GLY A 292 0.23 -4.50 -35.26
C GLY A 292 -0.23 -3.06 -34.98
N ARG A 293 -0.90 -2.45 -35.97
CA ARG A 293 -1.43 -1.07 -35.88
C ARG A 293 -2.64 -0.91 -34.95
N ASN A 294 -3.24 -2.00 -34.49
CA ASN A 294 -4.35 -1.98 -33.51
C ASN A 294 -3.89 -2.38 -32.10
N ARG A 295 -2.58 -2.56 -31.89
CA ARG A 295 -2.04 -2.96 -30.60
C ARG A 295 -2.19 -1.83 -29.59
N TYR A 296 -2.90 -2.11 -28.50
CA TYR A 296 -2.93 -1.34 -27.27
C TYR A 296 -2.15 -2.11 -26.20
N GLY A 297 -1.39 -1.40 -25.38
CA GLY A 297 -0.66 -1.98 -24.28
C GLY A 297 -0.52 -1.01 -23.13
N PHE A 298 -0.76 -1.48 -21.92
CA PHE A 298 -0.68 -0.72 -20.68
C PHE A 298 0.17 -1.53 -19.71
N ASP A 299 1.49 -1.28 -19.73
CA ASP A 299 2.50 -1.87 -18.85
C ASP A 299 2.93 -0.76 -17.89
N MET A 300 2.28 -0.66 -16.73
CA MET A 300 2.38 0.53 -15.89
C MET A 300 2.46 0.17 -14.42
N LEU A 301 3.47 0.72 -13.74
CA LEU A 301 3.53 0.80 -12.29
C LEU A 301 3.00 2.17 -11.86
N GLN A 302 1.95 2.16 -11.06
CA GLN A 302 1.38 3.33 -10.39
C GLN A 302 1.70 3.23 -8.91
N TYR A 303 2.32 4.26 -8.32
CA TYR A 303 2.75 4.21 -6.93
C TYR A 303 2.76 5.58 -6.27
N GLY A 304 2.59 5.62 -4.96
CA GLY A 304 2.68 6.87 -4.22
C GLY A 304 2.05 6.82 -2.83
N PRO A 305 2.23 7.89 -2.04
CA PRO A 305 1.62 8.01 -0.74
C PRO A 305 0.09 8.14 -0.83
N VAL A 306 -0.58 7.56 0.16
CA VAL A 306 -2.03 7.59 0.34
C VAL A 306 -2.33 8.31 1.66
N LEU A 307 -3.25 9.27 1.60
CA LEU A 307 -3.71 10.03 2.76
C LEU A 307 -5.23 9.96 2.79
N GLY A 308 -5.81 9.60 3.92
CA GLY A 308 -7.26 9.46 4.02
C GLY A 308 -7.80 9.69 5.42
N VAL A 309 -9.13 9.79 5.50
CA VAL A 309 -9.86 9.86 6.77
C VAL A 309 -10.85 8.71 6.79
N ALA A 310 -10.68 7.78 7.71
CA ALA A 310 -11.62 6.69 7.91
C ALA A 310 -12.74 7.12 8.85
N MET A 311 -13.97 6.76 8.51
CA MET A 311 -15.15 6.85 9.35
C MET A 311 -15.64 5.43 9.63
N ARG A 312 -15.68 5.03 10.90
CA ARG A 312 -16.17 3.72 11.34
C ARG A 312 -17.43 3.87 12.19
N PHE A 313 -18.47 3.10 11.88
CA PHE A 313 -19.76 3.08 12.57
C PHE A 313 -20.44 1.71 12.47
#